data_AF-A0A1Q3UXY9-F1
#
_entry.id   AF-A0A1Q3UXY9-F1
#
_cell.length_a   1.000
_cell.length_b   1.000
_cell.length_c   1.000
_cell.angle_alpha   90.00
_cell.angle_beta   90.00
_cell.angle_gamma   90.00
#
_symmetry.space_group_name_H-M   'P 1'
#
loop_
_entity.id
_entity.type
_entity.pdbx_description
1 polymer ?
#
loop_
_entity_poly.entity_id
_entity_poly.type
_entity_poly.pdbx_seq_one_letter_code
_entity_poly.pdbx_strand_id
1 'polypeptide(L)'
;MPPRGVVGNDLPPLAARITEYPMSHRSLPLFCAVVAASLPLAGCGPGRGDFAPPCPTPVFEQSLADLTRYRPGSDGRDLIDVALIGRMTAVSGECRLTNKKGNELLTAVKIGINVTRGPALPTSSADVPLFIAVTEGEQILDKKIFNLHVDFPSNVQMVQVAAGPVDMTLPVTPAKSGAAYQLRIGFQLTPDELAANRHRLGK
;
A
#
# COMPACT_ATOMS: atom_id res chain seq x y z
N MET A 1 -28.42 10.30 -53.87
CA MET A 1 -27.95 9.06 -54.52
C MET A 1 -27.06 8.31 -53.52
N PRO A 2 -27.44 7.11 -53.04
CA PRO A 2 -26.68 6.25 -52.11
C PRO A 2 -25.70 5.35 -52.91
N PRO A 3 -24.83 4.49 -52.30
CA PRO A 3 -25.20 3.22 -51.64
C PRO A 3 -24.52 3.00 -50.26
N ARG A 4 -25.17 2.40 -49.26
CA ARG A 4 -25.34 0.95 -48.96
C ARG A 4 -24.04 0.18 -48.68
N GLY A 5 -23.92 -0.27 -47.43
CA GLY A 5 -23.03 -1.34 -46.99
C GLY A 5 -23.49 -1.85 -45.62
N VAL A 6 -24.25 -2.94 -45.62
CA VAL A 6 -24.73 -3.70 -44.45
C VAL A 6 -23.89 -4.97 -44.37
N VAL A 7 -23.35 -5.31 -43.19
CA VAL A 7 -23.22 -6.70 -42.74
C VAL A 7 -23.40 -6.69 -41.22
N GLY A 8 -24.51 -7.25 -40.76
CA GLY A 8 -24.67 -7.71 -39.39
C GLY A 8 -24.08 -9.10 -39.22
N ASN A 9 -23.83 -9.48 -37.96
CA ASN A 9 -24.13 -10.83 -37.46
C ASN A 9 -24.07 -10.80 -35.93
N ASP A 10 -25.28 -10.93 -35.37
CA ASP A 10 -25.67 -11.69 -34.19
C ASP A 10 -24.61 -12.16 -33.21
N LEU A 11 -24.77 -11.73 -31.94
CA LEU A 11 -24.60 -12.64 -30.81
C LEU A 11 -25.82 -12.51 -29.87
N PRO A 12 -26.52 -13.63 -29.58
CA PRO A 12 -27.69 -13.64 -28.71
C PRO A 12 -27.34 -13.59 -27.21
N PRO A 13 -28.32 -13.23 -26.35
CA PRO A 13 -28.13 -13.08 -24.91
C PRO A 13 -28.04 -14.43 -24.20
N LEU A 14 -27.06 -14.56 -23.29
CA LEU A 14 -26.98 -15.64 -22.31
C LEU A 14 -28.08 -15.43 -21.25
N ALA A 15 -29.25 -15.99 -21.53
CA ALA A 15 -30.34 -16.14 -20.58
C ALA A 15 -29.98 -17.18 -19.51
N ALA A 16 -30.23 -16.80 -18.26
CA ALA A 16 -30.20 -17.66 -17.10
C ALA A 16 -31.19 -18.82 -17.21
N ARG A 17 -30.77 -20.02 -16.81
CA ARG A 17 -31.68 -21.06 -16.30
C ARG A 17 -31.04 -21.72 -15.10
N ILE A 18 -31.61 -21.41 -13.94
CA ILE A 18 -31.43 -22.10 -12.68
C ILE A 18 -32.34 -23.33 -12.79
N THR A 19 -31.76 -24.51 -12.99
CA THR A 19 -32.50 -25.77 -12.90
C THR A 19 -32.26 -26.37 -11.52
N GLU A 20 -33.30 -26.28 -10.70
CA GLU A 20 -33.47 -26.96 -9.43
C GLU A 20 -33.43 -28.48 -9.68
N TYR A 21 -32.49 -29.20 -9.06
CA TYR A 21 -32.45 -30.66 -9.09
C TYR A 21 -33.22 -31.22 -7.87
N PRO A 22 -34.31 -31.97 -8.07
CA PRO A 22 -35.06 -32.57 -6.97
C PRO A 22 -34.31 -33.78 -6.38
N MET A 23 -34.20 -33.80 -5.06
CA MET A 23 -33.78 -34.96 -4.28
C MET A 23 -34.78 -36.11 -4.46
N SER A 24 -34.33 -37.20 -5.05
CA SER A 24 -35.06 -38.47 -5.10
C SER A 24 -34.27 -39.52 -4.33
N HIS A 25 -34.69 -39.74 -3.09
CA HIS A 25 -34.23 -40.82 -2.23
C HIS A 25 -34.74 -42.16 -2.78
N ARG A 26 -33.83 -43.05 -3.16
CA ARG A 26 -34.13 -44.48 -3.31
C ARG A 26 -33.01 -45.32 -2.69
N SER A 27 -33.46 -46.24 -1.86
CA SER A 27 -32.75 -47.12 -0.94
C SER A 27 -31.85 -48.17 -1.61
N LEU A 28 -30.75 -48.49 -0.90
CA LEU A 28 -29.75 -49.57 -1.01
C LEU A 28 -30.26 -50.96 -1.51
N PRO A 29 -29.41 -51.90 -2.03
CA PRO A 29 -28.19 -52.38 -1.34
C PRO A 29 -26.94 -52.76 -2.19
N LEU A 30 -25.77 -52.62 -1.55
CA LEU A 30 -24.65 -53.57 -1.43
C LEU A 30 -24.16 -54.34 -2.70
N PHE A 31 -22.99 -53.96 -3.27
CA PHE A 31 -21.84 -54.85 -3.50
C PHE A 31 -20.63 -54.12 -4.16
N CYS A 32 -19.46 -54.25 -3.52
CA CYS A 32 -18.09 -54.30 -4.03
C CYS A 32 -17.66 -53.50 -5.29
N ALA A 33 -16.81 -52.48 -5.08
CA ALA A 33 -15.45 -52.43 -5.66
C ALA A 33 -14.71 -51.17 -5.16
N VAL A 34 -13.99 -51.31 -4.05
CA VAL A 34 -12.98 -50.35 -3.61
C VAL A 34 -11.79 -50.47 -4.55
N VAL A 35 -11.73 -49.62 -5.58
CA VAL A 35 -10.48 -49.35 -6.31
C VAL A 35 -9.84 -48.15 -5.65
N ALA A 36 -8.96 -48.44 -4.69
CA ALA A 36 -8.09 -47.47 -4.05
C ALA A 36 -7.08 -46.93 -5.08
N ALA A 37 -7.46 -45.84 -5.76
CA ALA A 37 -6.54 -45.03 -6.55
C ALA A 37 -5.71 -44.16 -5.59
N SER A 38 -4.57 -44.68 -5.14
CA SER A 38 -3.55 -43.94 -4.42
C SER A 38 -2.86 -42.95 -5.36
N LEU A 39 -3.40 -41.73 -5.45
CA LEU A 39 -2.66 -40.60 -6.00
C LEU A 39 -1.46 -40.32 -5.07
N PRO A 40 -0.21 -40.36 -5.54
CA PRO A 40 0.88 -39.77 -4.80
C PRO A 40 0.64 -38.25 -4.79
N LEU A 41 0.28 -37.70 -3.62
CA LEU A 41 0.38 -36.26 -3.40
C LEU A 41 1.87 -35.91 -3.44
N ALA A 42 2.37 -35.60 -4.64
CA ALA A 42 3.62 -34.87 -4.80
C ALA A 42 3.41 -33.51 -4.13
N GLY A 43 3.96 -33.37 -2.92
CA GLY A 43 3.83 -32.16 -2.12
C GLY A 43 4.44 -30.97 -2.85
N CYS A 44 3.60 -30.02 -3.26
CA CYS A 44 4.01 -28.65 -3.53
C CYS A 44 4.38 -27.97 -2.20
N GLY A 45 5.57 -28.26 -1.69
CA GLY A 45 6.21 -27.47 -0.65
C GLY A 45 7.15 -26.44 -1.31
N PRO A 46 7.27 -25.21 -0.78
CA PRO A 46 8.29 -24.28 -1.24
C PRO A 46 9.67 -24.94 -1.13
N GLY A 47 10.51 -24.75 -2.15
CA GLY A 47 11.86 -25.30 -2.20
C GLY A 47 12.67 -24.89 -0.97
N ARG A 48 13.55 -25.78 -0.49
CA ARG A 48 14.47 -25.49 0.61
C ARG A 48 15.36 -24.30 0.23
N GLY A 49 15.06 -23.12 0.76
CA GLY A 49 15.87 -21.91 0.57
C GLY A 49 15.11 -20.63 0.21
N ASP A 50 13.81 -20.70 -0.09
CA ASP A 50 13.05 -19.54 -0.60
C ASP A 50 12.29 -18.73 0.49
N PHE A 51 12.68 -18.85 1.76
CA PHE A 51 12.07 -18.01 2.80
C PHE A 51 12.66 -16.60 2.73
N ALA A 52 11.79 -15.60 2.59
CA ALA A 52 12.18 -14.20 2.67
C ALA A 52 12.94 -13.95 3.97
N PRO A 53 14.08 -13.24 3.94
CA PRO A 53 14.81 -12.92 5.14
C PRO A 53 13.92 -12.11 6.09
N PRO A 54 14.17 -12.14 7.41
CA PRO A 54 13.45 -11.30 8.36
C PRO A 54 13.58 -9.83 7.99
N CYS A 55 12.50 -9.23 7.49
CA CYS A 55 12.46 -7.85 7.03
C CYS A 55 12.14 -6.86 8.16
N PRO A 56 12.62 -5.62 8.04
CA PRO A 56 12.11 -4.51 8.85
C PRO A 56 10.61 -4.34 8.66
N THR A 57 9.91 -3.93 9.71
CA THR A 57 8.47 -3.62 9.62
C THR A 57 8.28 -2.14 9.35
N PRO A 58 7.65 -1.74 8.22
CA PRO A 58 7.30 -0.36 7.99
C PRO A 58 6.01 0.01 8.73
N VAL A 59 6.05 1.13 9.44
CA VAL A 59 4.93 1.63 10.25
C VAL A 59 4.80 3.14 10.09
N PHE A 60 3.56 3.63 10.10
CA PHE A 60 3.32 5.06 10.16
C PHE A 60 3.57 5.60 11.57
N GLU A 61 4.27 6.72 11.65
CA GLU A 61 4.28 7.52 12.86
C GLU A 61 2.95 8.26 12.96
N GLN A 62 2.09 7.85 13.88
CA GLN A 62 0.69 8.29 13.96
C GLN A 62 0.55 9.82 13.98
N SER A 63 1.42 10.52 14.70
CA SER A 63 1.40 11.99 14.78
C SER A 63 1.86 12.70 13.50
N LEU A 64 2.41 11.95 12.55
CA LEU A 64 2.98 12.41 11.29
C LEU A 64 2.27 11.78 10.06
N ALA A 65 1.21 10.98 10.27
CA ALA A 65 0.50 10.25 9.21
C ALA A 65 -0.58 11.08 8.49
N ASP A 66 -0.94 12.23 9.07
CA ASP A 66 -1.85 13.21 8.48
C ASP A 66 -1.12 14.55 8.31
N LEU A 67 -1.33 15.21 7.18
CA LEU A 67 -0.88 16.57 6.88
C LEU A 67 -2.11 17.45 6.71
N THR A 68 -2.13 18.59 7.39
CA THR A 68 -3.12 19.65 7.14
C THR A 68 -2.37 20.96 7.04
N ARG A 69 -2.19 21.44 5.82
CA ARG A 69 -1.47 22.68 5.53
C ARG A 69 -2.46 23.78 5.24
N TYR A 70 -2.33 24.87 5.98
CA TYR A 70 -3.08 26.09 5.73
C TYR A 70 -2.25 27.07 4.89
N ARG A 71 -2.92 28.06 4.31
CA ARG A 71 -2.21 29.13 3.60
C ARG A 71 -1.31 29.93 4.55
N PRO A 72 -0.19 30.47 4.06
CA PRO A 72 0.66 31.33 4.88
C PRO A 72 -0.11 32.51 5.48
N GLY A 73 0.07 32.75 6.78
CA GLY A 73 -0.56 33.86 7.50
C GLY A 73 -1.96 33.58 8.05
N SER A 74 -2.53 32.38 7.87
CA SER A 74 -3.78 32.03 8.56
C SER A 74 -3.52 31.62 10.02
N ASP A 75 -4.59 31.64 10.81
CA ASP A 75 -4.59 31.17 12.20
C ASP A 75 -4.74 29.63 12.34
N GLY A 76 -4.85 28.93 11.21
CA GLY A 76 -4.98 27.47 11.13
C GLY A 76 -6.32 26.92 11.61
N ARG A 77 -7.40 27.73 11.65
CA ARG A 77 -8.70 27.30 12.20
C ARG A 77 -9.81 27.20 11.17
N ASP A 78 -9.76 28.00 10.10
CA ASP A 78 -10.81 28.01 9.07
C ASP A 78 -10.55 26.96 7.98
N LEU A 79 -11.60 26.21 7.60
CA LEU A 79 -11.56 25.25 6.50
C LEU A 79 -11.32 25.94 5.14
N ILE A 80 -11.72 27.21 5.01
CA ILE A 80 -11.50 28.02 3.81
C ILE A 80 -10.01 28.33 3.61
N ASP A 81 -9.22 28.32 4.69
CA ASP A 81 -7.78 28.57 4.63
C ASP A 81 -6.94 27.30 4.43
N VAL A 82 -7.57 26.13 4.36
CA VAL A 82 -6.88 24.88 4.08
C VAL A 82 -6.37 24.91 2.64
N ALA A 83 -5.06 24.75 2.48
CA ALA A 83 -4.39 24.63 1.19
C ALA A 83 -4.24 23.16 0.78
N LEU A 84 -3.86 22.28 1.71
CA LEU A 84 -3.59 20.88 1.38
C LEU A 84 -3.94 19.96 2.55
N ILE A 85 -4.57 18.82 2.26
CA ILE A 85 -4.74 17.72 3.20
C ILE A 85 -4.05 16.49 2.62
N GLY A 86 -3.16 15.87 3.38
CA GLY A 86 -2.52 14.61 3.02
C GLY A 86 -2.85 13.55 4.07
N ARG A 87 -3.14 12.33 3.63
CA ARG A 87 -3.32 11.18 4.53
C ARG A 87 -2.58 9.97 3.99
N MET A 88 -1.72 9.39 4.81
CA MET A 88 -1.12 8.09 4.49
C MET A 88 -2.18 6.99 4.63
N THR A 89 -2.32 6.16 3.60
CA THR A 89 -3.41 5.16 3.52
C THR A 89 -2.90 3.73 3.51
N ALA A 90 -1.71 3.49 2.98
CA ALA A 90 -1.13 2.16 2.91
C ALA A 90 0.39 2.23 2.96
N VAL A 91 1.00 1.20 3.51
CA VAL A 91 2.45 1.02 3.46
C VAL A 91 2.77 -0.43 3.17
N SER A 92 3.72 -0.65 2.27
CA SER A 92 4.28 -1.96 2.01
C SER A 92 5.79 -1.89 1.94
N GLY A 93 6.43 -2.97 2.37
CA GLY A 93 7.88 -3.12 2.36
C GLY A 93 8.25 -4.48 1.78
N GLU A 94 9.34 -4.52 1.04
CA GLU A 94 9.97 -5.73 0.53
C GLU A 94 11.46 -5.68 0.89
N CYS A 95 12.07 -6.81 1.21
CA CYS A 95 13.50 -6.84 1.48
C CYS A 95 14.19 -8.06 0.89
N ARG A 96 15.46 -7.88 0.51
CA ARG A 96 16.31 -8.94 -0.04
C ARG A 96 17.76 -8.73 0.35
N LEU A 97 18.51 -9.82 0.51
CA LEU A 97 19.95 -9.73 0.70
C LEU A 97 20.62 -9.23 -0.59
N THR A 98 21.53 -8.27 -0.48
CA THR A 98 22.21 -7.70 -1.66
C THR A 98 23.42 -8.51 -2.10
N ASN A 99 23.99 -9.30 -1.19
CA ASN A 99 25.27 -9.94 -1.41
C ASN A 99 25.31 -11.38 -0.87
N LYS A 100 26.26 -12.17 -1.40
CA LYS A 100 26.49 -13.57 -0.97
C LYS A 100 26.99 -13.68 0.46
N LYS A 101 27.55 -12.60 1.02
CA LYS A 101 28.03 -12.54 2.41
C LYS A 101 26.86 -12.46 3.41
N GLY A 102 25.66 -12.06 2.95
CA GLY A 102 24.47 -11.93 3.76
C GLY A 102 24.55 -10.85 4.84
N ASN A 103 25.40 -9.83 4.66
CA ASN A 103 25.62 -8.78 5.66
C ASN A 103 24.94 -7.44 5.31
N GLU A 104 24.24 -7.38 4.19
CA GLU A 104 23.50 -6.20 3.74
C GLU A 104 22.12 -6.62 3.26
N LEU A 105 21.12 -5.87 3.71
CA LEU A 105 19.71 -6.07 3.39
C LEU A 105 19.18 -4.84 2.67
N LEU A 106 18.88 -4.98 1.38
CA LEU A 106 18.17 -3.95 0.64
C LEU A 106 16.70 -4.04 1.00
N THR A 107 16.16 -2.92 1.44
CA THR A 107 14.75 -2.77 1.79
C THR A 107 14.12 -1.68 0.92
N ALA A 108 13.01 -2.02 0.28
CA ALA A 108 12.24 -1.13 -0.59
C ALA A 108 10.88 -0.85 0.05
N VAL A 109 10.51 0.42 0.18
CA VAL A 109 9.24 0.83 0.78
C VAL A 109 8.37 1.58 -0.23
N LYS A 110 7.09 1.22 -0.29
CA LYS A 110 6.05 1.95 -1.05
C LYS A 110 5.01 2.50 -0.07
N ILE A 111 4.56 3.72 -0.34
CA ILE A 111 3.61 4.44 0.53
C ILE A 111 2.43 4.90 -0.32
N GLY A 112 1.23 4.44 0.02
CA GLY A 112 -0.03 4.96 -0.52
C GLY A 112 -0.46 6.20 0.23
N ILE A 113 -0.83 7.25 -0.51
CA ILE A 113 -1.17 8.56 0.05
C ILE A 113 -2.39 9.09 -0.69
N ASN A 114 -3.38 9.56 0.07
CA ASN A 114 -4.45 10.39 -0.45
C ASN A 114 -4.08 11.85 -0.24
N VAL A 115 -4.14 12.64 -1.31
CA VAL A 115 -3.90 14.09 -1.23
C VAL A 115 -5.13 14.82 -1.75
N THR A 116 -5.65 15.72 -0.93
CA THR A 116 -6.80 16.56 -1.23
C THR A 116 -6.36 18.01 -1.32
N ARG A 117 -6.68 18.63 -2.46
CA ARG A 117 -6.54 20.07 -2.69
C ARG A 117 -7.58 20.82 -1.87
N GLY A 118 -7.12 21.75 -1.05
CA GLY A 118 -7.99 22.67 -0.32
C GLY A 118 -8.33 23.93 -1.12
N PRO A 119 -9.35 24.70 -0.70
CA PRO A 119 -9.77 25.93 -1.36
C PRO A 119 -8.68 27.01 -1.41
N ALA A 120 -7.72 26.99 -0.48
CA ALA A 120 -6.64 27.96 -0.43
C ALA A 120 -5.39 27.57 -1.23
N LEU A 121 -5.38 26.45 -1.98
CA LEU A 121 -4.23 26.06 -2.81
C LEU A 121 -4.18 26.94 -4.08
N PRO A 122 -3.12 27.76 -4.25
CA PRO A 122 -3.03 28.69 -5.38
C PRO A 122 -2.79 27.98 -6.72
N THR A 123 -2.15 26.81 -6.69
CA THR A 123 -1.72 26.05 -7.86
C THR A 123 -2.56 24.78 -8.06
N SER A 124 -2.47 24.18 -9.24
CA SER A 124 -3.02 22.85 -9.53
C SER A 124 -2.05 21.71 -9.19
N SER A 125 -0.98 21.99 -8.46
CA SER A 125 0.00 21.00 -8.00
C SER A 125 0.56 21.38 -6.65
N ALA A 126 1.13 20.40 -5.94
CA ALA A 126 1.76 20.59 -4.63
C ALA A 126 2.91 19.61 -4.42
N ASP A 127 3.95 20.06 -3.73
CA ASP A 127 5.01 19.19 -3.20
C ASP A 127 4.70 18.79 -1.77
N VAL A 128 4.66 17.48 -1.54
CA VAL A 128 4.35 16.88 -0.24
C VAL A 128 5.63 16.27 0.34
N PRO A 129 6.27 16.92 1.33
CA PRO A 129 7.51 16.41 1.90
C PRO A 129 7.23 15.24 2.84
N LEU A 130 7.97 14.16 2.66
CA LEU A 130 7.82 12.88 3.32
C LEU A 130 9.16 12.43 3.87
N PHE A 131 9.15 11.51 4.82
CA PHE A 131 10.37 10.86 5.27
C PHE A 131 10.17 9.38 5.58
N ILE A 132 11.29 8.66 5.52
CA ILE A 132 11.45 7.31 6.05
C ILE A 132 12.64 7.35 7.01
N ALA A 133 12.42 6.99 8.26
CA ALA A 133 13.45 6.89 9.28
C ALA A 133 13.65 5.42 9.66
N VAL A 134 14.90 4.97 9.67
CA VAL A 134 15.30 3.67 10.17
C VAL A 134 15.57 3.81 11.65
N THR A 135 14.90 3.02 12.48
CA THR A 135 15.13 3.01 13.92
C THR A 135 15.48 1.63 14.44
N GLU A 136 16.20 1.62 15.55
CA GLU A 136 16.46 0.46 16.39
C GLU A 136 16.03 0.83 17.81
N GLY A 137 14.89 0.29 18.25
CA GLY A 137 14.17 0.85 19.40
C GLY A 137 13.83 2.32 19.17
N GLU A 138 14.20 3.17 20.12
CA GLU A 138 13.99 4.63 20.06
C GLU A 138 15.11 5.38 19.32
N GLN A 139 16.21 4.70 18.98
CA GLN A 139 17.33 5.33 18.28
C GLN A 139 17.04 5.45 16.79
N ILE A 140 17.12 6.66 16.25
CA ILE A 140 17.11 6.91 14.81
C ILE A 140 18.51 6.67 14.26
N LEU A 141 18.65 5.70 13.36
CA LEU A 141 19.92 5.34 12.73
C LEU A 141 20.15 6.10 11.42
N ASP A 142 19.09 6.26 10.64
CA ASP A 142 19.11 7.00 9.37
C ASP A 142 17.74 7.62 9.11
N LYS A 143 17.70 8.71 8.35
CA LYS A 143 16.47 9.37 7.93
C LYS A 143 16.62 9.98 6.54
N LYS A 144 15.77 9.54 5.62
CA LYS A 144 15.69 10.09 4.27
C LYS A 144 14.43 10.94 4.12
N ILE A 145 14.61 12.18 3.69
CA ILE A 145 13.52 13.12 3.37
C ILE A 145 13.44 13.28 1.84
N PHE A 146 12.25 13.30 1.29
CA PHE A 146 12.02 13.52 -0.14
C PHE A 146 10.64 14.15 -0.38
N ASN A 147 10.47 14.77 -1.55
CA ASN A 147 9.20 15.40 -1.94
C ASN A 147 8.46 14.52 -2.93
N LEU A 148 7.18 14.30 -2.68
CA LEU A 148 6.25 13.76 -3.66
C LEU A 148 5.58 14.92 -4.37
N HIS A 149 5.81 15.02 -5.68
CA HIS A 149 5.09 15.96 -6.53
C HIS A 149 3.70 15.40 -6.84
N VAL A 150 2.67 16.22 -6.68
CA VAL A 150 1.28 15.84 -6.89
C VAL A 150 0.61 16.86 -7.78
N ASP A 151 0.05 16.38 -8.90
CA ASP A 151 -0.78 17.19 -9.80
C ASP A 151 -2.26 16.88 -9.57
N PHE A 152 -3.08 17.93 -9.62
CA PHE A 152 -4.53 17.87 -9.55
C PHE A 152 -5.10 18.16 -10.94
N PRO A 153 -5.63 17.15 -11.65
CA PRO A 153 -6.33 17.37 -12.91
C PRO A 153 -7.51 18.33 -12.75
N SER A 154 -7.96 18.92 -13.87
CA SER A 154 -9.12 19.81 -13.86
C SER A 154 -10.34 19.11 -13.24
N ASN A 155 -11.04 19.83 -12.34
CA ASN A 155 -12.19 19.35 -11.58
C ASN A 155 -11.93 18.15 -10.64
N VAL A 156 -10.66 17.81 -10.35
CA VAL A 156 -10.30 16.76 -9.39
C VAL A 156 -9.74 17.40 -8.12
N GLN A 157 -10.43 17.19 -6.99
CA GLN A 157 -9.99 17.72 -5.69
C GLN A 157 -9.16 16.74 -4.89
N MET A 158 -9.27 15.43 -5.16
CA MET A 158 -8.58 14.39 -4.42
C MET A 158 -7.92 13.42 -5.40
N VAL A 159 -6.66 13.09 -5.14
CA VAL A 159 -5.90 12.10 -5.88
C VAL A 159 -5.32 11.06 -4.94
N GLN A 160 -5.24 9.83 -5.43
CA GLN A 160 -4.53 8.75 -4.75
C GLN A 160 -3.21 8.55 -5.47
N VAL A 161 -2.12 8.63 -4.74
CA VAL A 161 -0.75 8.56 -5.27
C VAL A 161 0.07 7.57 -4.47
N ALA A 162 1.07 6.98 -5.11
CA ALA A 162 2.05 6.13 -4.46
C ALA A 162 3.42 6.80 -4.49
N ALA A 163 4.08 6.87 -3.34
CA ALA A 163 5.49 7.25 -3.24
C ALA A 163 6.38 6.00 -3.20
N GLY A 164 7.48 6.03 -3.93
CA GLY A 164 8.47 4.95 -3.98
C GLY A 164 8.33 4.01 -5.19
N PRO A 165 9.01 2.85 -5.19
CA PRO A 165 9.76 2.30 -4.06
C PRO A 165 10.96 3.17 -3.64
N VAL A 166 11.15 3.32 -2.33
CA VAL A 166 12.33 3.98 -1.76
C VAL A 166 13.26 2.92 -1.21
N ASP A 167 14.44 2.82 -1.81
CA ASP A 167 15.47 1.86 -1.44
C ASP A 167 16.34 2.36 -0.28
N MET A 168 16.61 1.48 0.68
CA MET A 168 17.51 1.68 1.81
C MET A 168 18.32 0.41 2.06
N THR A 169 19.63 0.53 2.28
CA THR A 169 20.49 -0.61 2.61
C THR A 169 20.75 -0.64 4.10
N LEU A 170 20.40 -1.75 4.74
CA LEU A 170 20.54 -1.96 6.18
C LEU A 170 21.65 -2.97 6.46
N PRO A 171 22.56 -2.68 7.41
CA PRO A 171 23.57 -3.65 7.81
C PRO A 171 22.89 -4.78 8.60
N VAL A 172 23.21 -6.03 8.29
CA VAL A 172 22.71 -7.20 9.03
C VAL A 172 23.87 -8.13 9.38
N THR A 173 23.71 -8.92 10.44
CA THR A 173 24.68 -9.92 10.90
C THR A 173 23.94 -11.18 11.35
N PRO A 174 24.63 -12.31 11.57
CA PRO A 174 23.98 -13.50 12.14
C PRO A 174 23.29 -13.24 13.49
N ALA A 175 23.75 -12.24 14.26
CA ALA A 175 23.16 -11.86 15.55
C ALA A 175 22.11 -10.74 15.43
N LYS A 176 22.12 -9.96 14.35
CA LYS A 176 21.22 -8.84 14.10
C LYS A 176 20.58 -8.93 12.73
N SER A 177 19.34 -9.40 12.71
CA SER A 177 18.57 -9.55 11.48
C SER A 177 17.85 -8.26 11.10
N GLY A 178 17.26 -8.21 9.90
CA GLY A 178 16.48 -7.05 9.44
C GLY A 178 15.28 -6.73 10.33
N ALA A 179 14.73 -7.73 11.04
CA ALA A 179 13.63 -7.54 11.98
C ALA A 179 14.01 -6.72 13.23
N ALA A 180 15.30 -6.47 13.48
CA ALA A 180 15.74 -5.56 14.52
C ALA A 180 15.45 -4.08 14.18
N TYR A 181 15.21 -3.77 12.90
CA TYR A 181 14.92 -2.42 12.43
C TYR A 181 13.43 -2.17 12.30
N GLN A 182 13.02 -0.94 12.59
CA GLN A 182 11.71 -0.40 12.25
C GLN A 182 11.87 0.72 11.22
N LEU A 183 10.94 0.79 10.25
CA LEU A 183 10.88 1.90 9.31
C LEU A 183 9.73 2.80 9.70
N ARG A 184 10.04 3.94 10.33
CA ARG A 184 9.08 4.95 10.77
C ARG A 184 8.84 5.93 9.62
N ILE A 185 7.60 6.02 9.17
CA ILE A 185 7.23 6.77 7.97
C ILE A 185 6.25 7.88 8.36
N GLY A 186 6.43 9.07 7.78
CA GLY A 186 5.56 10.20 8.05
C GLY A 186 5.74 11.34 7.05
N PHE A 187 4.81 12.27 7.08
CA PHE A 187 5.00 13.58 6.45
C PHE A 187 6.07 14.35 7.22
N GLN A 188 6.90 15.09 6.51
CA GLN A 188 7.84 16.02 7.12
C GLN A 188 7.08 17.30 7.49
N LEU A 189 6.36 17.23 8.60
CA LEU A 189 5.54 18.31 9.13
C LEU A 189 6.40 19.45 9.69
N THR A 190 5.85 20.65 9.63
CA THR A 190 6.30 21.80 10.43
C THR A 190 5.95 21.59 11.91
N PRO A 191 6.59 22.33 12.83
CA PRO A 191 6.27 22.25 14.26
C PRO A 191 4.78 22.49 14.56
N ASP A 192 4.15 23.46 13.88
CA ASP A 192 2.75 23.81 14.09
C ASP A 192 1.80 22.71 13.57
N GLU A 193 2.08 22.15 12.39
CA GLU A 193 1.34 21.02 11.83
C GLU A 193 1.42 19.79 12.77
N LEU A 194 2.61 19.49 13.31
CA LEU A 194 2.79 18.40 14.27
C LEU A 194 2.06 18.66 15.60
N ALA A 195 2.13 19.89 16.14
CA ALA A 195 1.44 20.26 17.37
C ALA A 195 -0.09 20.09 17.22
N ALA A 196 -0.64 20.53 16.09
CA ALA A 196 -2.06 20.34 15.77
C ALA A 196 -2.46 18.85 15.72
N ASN A 197 -1.62 18.00 15.12
CA ASN A 197 -1.86 16.56 15.09
C ASN A 197 -1.81 15.92 16.49
N ARG A 198 -0.82 16.27 17.31
CA ARG A 198 -0.70 15.75 18.68
C ARG A 198 -1.90 16.12 19.54
N HIS A 199 -2.32 17.38 19.47
CA HIS A 199 -3.53 17.84 20.16
C HIS A 199 -4.77 17.03 19.74
N ARG A 200 -4.94 16.76 18.44
CA ARG A 200 -6.05 15.93 17.93
C ARG A 200 -6.00 14.48 18.42
N LEU A 201 -4.81 13.94 18.64
CA LEU A 201 -4.58 12.59 19.15
C LEU A 201 -4.60 12.50 20.69
N GLY A 202 -4.77 13.61 21.41
CA GLY A 202 -4.72 13.65 22.86
C GLY A 202 -3.33 13.35 23.44
N LYS A 203 -2.26 13.68 22.71
CA LYS A 203 -0.86 13.49 23.12
C LYS A 203 -0.20 14.81 23.53
#